data_AF-A0A920CW07-F1
#
_entry.id   AF-A0A920CW07-F1
#
_cell.length_a   1.000
_cell.length_b   1.000
_cell.length_c   1.000
_cell.angle_alpha   90.00
_cell.angle_beta   90.00
_cell.angle_gamma   90.00
#
_symmetry.space_group_name_H-M   'P 1'
#
loop_
_entity.id
_entity.type
_entity.pdbx_description
1 polymer ?
#
loop_
_entity_poly.entity_id
_entity_poly.type
_entity_poly.pdbx_seq_one_letter_code
_entity_poly.pdbx_strand_id
1 'polypeptide(L)'
;MLQSILSSANKEGGIVNVSKPHYDLQIIDAQGVEQGYHLWVGKAGQQGMLMDVQNSHTVYTISEQLTETLMTLVEKLQNEQPL
;
A
#
# COMPACT_ATOMS: atom_id res chain seq x y z
N MET A 1 10.38 -4.86 6.50
CA MET A 1 9.39 -3.83 6.86
C MET A 1 8.15 -3.97 5.99
N LEU A 2 8.20 -3.67 4.69
CA LEU A 2 7.04 -3.79 3.80
C LEU A 2 6.49 -5.23 3.67
N GLN A 3 7.36 -6.24 3.59
CA GLN A 3 6.94 -7.65 3.60
C GLN A 3 6.12 -8.02 4.85
N SER A 4 6.43 -7.43 6.00
CA SER A 4 5.70 -7.64 7.26
C SER A 4 4.32 -6.98 7.25
N ILE A 5 4.17 -5.86 6.54
CA ILE A 5 2.90 -5.17 6.31
C ILE A 5 1.99 -6.06 5.46
N LEU A 6 2.52 -6.60 4.36
CA LEU A 6 1.77 -7.47 3.47
C LEU A 6 1.39 -8.80 4.14
N SER A 7 2.26 -9.36 4.98
CA SER A 7 1.98 -10.63 5.68
C SER A 7 0.98 -10.52 6.83
N SER A 8 0.72 -9.30 7.35
CA SER A 8 -0.18 -9.08 8.50
C SER A 8 -1.59 -8.68 8.10
N ALA A 9 -1.83 -8.49 6.81
CA ALA A 9 -3.06 -7.92 6.34
C ALA A 9 -4.18 -8.96 6.15
N ASN A 10 -5.39 -8.61 6.59
CA ASN A 10 -6.55 -9.50 6.52
C ASN A 10 -7.08 -9.56 5.09
N LYS A 11 -7.29 -10.78 4.60
CA LYS A 11 -7.82 -11.05 3.26
C LYS A 11 -9.35 -11.00 3.29
N GLU A 12 -9.93 -9.95 2.75
CA GLU A 12 -11.37 -9.86 2.51
C GLU A 12 -11.69 -10.46 1.13
N GLY A 13 -12.60 -11.45 1.09
CA GLY A 13 -12.99 -12.12 -0.16
C GLY A 13 -14.18 -11.42 -0.84
N GLY A 14 -14.00 -10.97 -2.09
CA GLY A 14 -15.07 -10.43 -2.93
C GLY A 14 -14.54 -9.52 -4.06
N ILE A 15 -15.34 -9.28 -5.11
CA ILE A 15 -15.05 -8.18 -6.06
C ILE A 15 -15.34 -6.88 -5.32
N VAL A 16 -14.30 -6.29 -4.75
CA VAL A 16 -14.42 -5.02 -4.04
C VAL A 16 -14.53 -3.92 -5.09
N ASN A 17 -15.70 -3.27 -5.19
CA ASN A 17 -15.87 -2.07 -6.01
C ASN A 17 -15.24 -0.88 -5.28
N VAL A 18 -13.92 -0.84 -5.28
CA VAL A 18 -13.13 0.18 -4.59
C VAL A 18 -12.98 1.41 -5.46
N SER A 19 -13.05 2.58 -4.82
CA SER A 19 -12.79 3.87 -5.45
C SER A 19 -11.38 3.91 -6.05
N LYS A 20 -11.07 4.91 -6.89
CA LYS A 20 -9.71 5.10 -7.41
C LYS A 20 -8.69 5.12 -6.26
N PRO A 21 -7.54 4.41 -6.37
CA PRO A 21 -6.50 4.46 -5.35
C PRO A 21 -5.92 5.87 -5.21
N HIS A 22 -5.39 6.16 -4.01
CA HIS A 22 -4.68 7.42 -3.76
C HIS A 22 -3.27 7.39 -4.35
N TYR A 23 -2.63 6.22 -4.32
CA TYR A 23 -1.28 6.03 -4.84
C TYR A 23 -1.13 4.66 -5.49
N ASP A 24 -0.19 4.58 -6.43
CA ASP A 24 0.34 3.32 -6.95
C ASP A 24 1.79 3.17 -6.44
N LEU A 25 2.07 2.03 -5.84
CA LEU A 25 3.38 1.69 -5.29
C LEU A 25 4.02 0.62 -6.17
N GLN A 26 5.28 0.84 -6.55
CA GLN A 26 6.13 -0.17 -7.15
C GLN A 26 7.27 -0.48 -6.19
N ILE A 27 7.39 -1.74 -5.80
CA ILE A 27 8.46 -2.21 -4.95
C ILE A 27 9.32 -3.15 -5.76
N ILE A 28 10.63 -2.88 -5.76
CA ILE A 28 11.64 -3.71 -6.39
C ILE A 28 12.42 -4.36 -5.25
N ASP A 29 12.39 -5.68 -5.16
CA ASP A 29 13.19 -6.39 -4.16
C ASP A 29 14.66 -6.47 -4.55
N ALA A 30 15.51 -7.00 -3.67
CA ALA A 30 16.95 -7.08 -3.92
C ALA A 30 17.31 -8.05 -5.07
N GLN A 31 16.36 -8.86 -5.52
CA GLN A 31 16.50 -9.77 -6.66
C GLN A 31 15.99 -9.12 -7.96
N GLY A 32 15.50 -7.88 -7.90
CA GLY A 32 14.93 -7.16 -9.04
C GLY A 32 13.50 -7.57 -9.38
N VAL A 33 12.82 -8.33 -8.51
CA VAL A 33 11.42 -8.68 -8.71
C VAL A 33 10.57 -7.47 -8.38
N GLU A 34 9.76 -7.07 -9.36
CA GLU A 34 8.85 -5.94 -9.22
C GLU A 34 7.48 -6.41 -8.72
N GLN A 35 6.95 -5.70 -7.72
CA GLN A 35 5.61 -5.91 -7.19
C GLN A 35 4.87 -4.57 -7.16
N GLY A 36 3.70 -4.54 -7.80
CA GLY A 36 2.85 -3.36 -7.85
C GLY A 36 1.69 -3.46 -6.87
N TYR A 37 1.38 -2.37 -6.17
CA TYR A 37 0.23 -2.30 -5.28
C TYR A 37 -0.55 -0.99 -5.47
N HIS A 38 -1.87 -1.11 -5.52
CA HIS A 38 -2.78 0.01 -5.31
C HIS A 38 -2.92 0.31 -3.82
N LEU A 39 -2.79 1.57 -3.43
CA LEU A 39 -2.86 2.03 -2.05
C LEU A 39 -4.03 3.00 -1.85
N TRP A 40 -4.85 2.69 -0.85
CA TRP A 40 -5.84 3.60 -0.28
C TRP A 40 -5.44 3.92 1.15
N VAL A 41 -5.28 5.20 1.42
CA VAL A 41 -5.00 5.73 2.76
C VAL A 41 -6.22 6.50 3.26
N GLY A 42 -6.69 6.16 4.46
CA GLY A 42 -7.68 6.98 5.14
C GLY A 42 -7.05 8.27 5.71
N LYS A 43 -7.85 9.07 6.41
CA LYS A 43 -7.36 10.20 7.21
C LYS A 43 -6.48 9.69 8.37
N ALA A 44 -5.72 10.59 9.01
CA ALA A 44 -5.02 10.27 10.25
C ALA A 44 -5.98 9.61 11.25
N GLY A 45 -5.56 8.49 11.86
CA GLY A 45 -6.44 7.68 12.70
C GLY A 45 -7.22 6.57 11.98
N GLN A 46 -7.07 6.42 10.66
CA GLN A 46 -7.80 5.40 9.89
C GLN A 46 -6.86 4.33 9.32
N GLN A 47 -7.41 3.11 9.20
CA GLN A 47 -6.73 2.02 8.52
C GLN A 47 -6.59 2.30 7.02
N GLY A 48 -5.46 1.90 6.46
CA GLY A 48 -5.25 1.88 5.02
C GLY A 48 -5.56 0.52 4.41
N MET A 49 -5.46 0.46 3.10
CA MET A 49 -5.74 -0.73 2.32
C MET A 49 -4.78 -0.84 1.14
N LEU A 50 -4.28 -2.03 0.90
CA LEU A 50 -3.41 -2.39 -0.22
C LEU A 50 -4.10 -3.45 -1.09
N MET A 51 -3.90 -3.37 -2.39
CA MET A 51 -4.35 -4.40 -3.32
C MET A 51 -3.25 -4.63 -4.36
N ASP A 52 -2.94 -5.89 -4.64
CA ASP A 52 -1.99 -6.24 -5.69
C ASP A 52 -2.58 -5.84 -7.06
N VAL A 53 -1.78 -5.16 -7.89
CA VAL A 53 -2.20 -4.75 -9.24
C VAL A 53 -2.48 -5.94 -10.16
N GLN A 54 -1.83 -7.08 -9.92
CA GLN A 54 -2.00 -8.32 -10.65
C GLN A 54 -3.10 -9.21 -10.04
N ASN A 55 -3.55 -8.93 -8.81
CA ASN A 55 -4.57 -9.71 -8.13
C ASN A 55 -5.57 -8.83 -7.36
N SER A 56 -6.62 -8.42 -8.06
CA SER A 56 -7.73 -7.64 -7.50
C SER A 56 -8.65 -8.41 -6.55
N HIS A 57 -8.43 -9.72 -6.35
CA HIS A 57 -9.26 -10.56 -5.48
C HIS A 57 -8.70 -10.64 -4.05
N THR A 58 -7.56 -9.99 -3.80
CA THR A 58 -6.93 -9.96 -2.48
C THR A 58 -6.67 -8.53 -2.09
N VAL A 59 -7.44 -8.10 -1.12
CA VAL A 59 -7.27 -6.80 -0.47
C VAL A 59 -6.66 -7.05 0.90
N TYR A 60 -5.71 -6.20 1.26
CA TYR A 60 -4.90 -6.26 2.46
C TYR A 60 -5.19 -5.01 3.31
N THR A 61 -5.81 -5.18 4.48
CA THR A 61 -5.97 -4.05 5.43
C THR A 61 -4.68 -3.84 6.21
N ILE A 62 -4.19 -2.59 6.26
CA ILE A 62 -3.01 -2.23 7.03
C ILE A 62 -3.41 -1.44 8.28
N SER A 63 -2.71 -1.68 9.39
CA SER A 63 -3.00 -0.99 10.65
C SER A 63 -2.77 0.52 10.54
N GLU A 64 -3.39 1.29 11.42
CA GLU A 64 -3.23 2.75 11.51
C GLU A 64 -1.75 3.15 11.63
N GLN A 65 -1.01 2.52 12.54
CA GLN A 65 0.43 2.76 12.75
C GLN A 65 1.25 2.53 11.47
N LEU A 66 0.93 1.47 10.71
CA LEU A 66 1.61 1.17 9.46
C LEU A 66 1.21 2.14 8.36
N THR A 67 -0.03 2.61 8.37
CA THR A 67 -0.55 3.63 7.45
C THR A 67 0.20 4.96 7.65
N GLU A 68 0.42 5.39 8.90
CA GLU A 68 1.20 6.60 9.20
C GLU A 68 2.65 6.49 8.76
N THR A 69 3.28 5.33 8.98
CA THR A 69 4.65 5.06 8.55
C THR A 69 4.77 5.14 7.03
N LEU A 70 3.80 4.54 6.32
CA LEU A 70 3.77 4.53 4.85
C LEU A 70 3.54 5.94 4.29
N MET A 71 2.62 6.71 4.88
CA MET A 71 2.36 8.11 4.53
C MET A 71 3.63 8.97 4.67
N THR A 72 4.33 8.83 5.79
CA THR A 72 5.60 9.55 6.02
C THR A 72 6.65 9.20 4.96
N LEU A 73 6.70 7.94 4.52
CA LEU A 73 7.62 7.49 3.48
C LEU A 73 7.24 8.06 2.11
N VAL A 74 5.96 8.03 1.74
CA VAL A 74 5.45 8.62 0.49
C VAL A 74 5.73 10.12 0.44
N GLU A 75 5.47 10.85 1.53
CA GLU A 75 5.77 12.28 1.63
C GLU A 75 7.27 12.56 1.45
N LYS A 76 8.15 11.77 2.07
CA LYS A 76 9.60 11.91 1.87
C LYS A 76 10.00 11.68 0.41
N LEU A 77 9.52 10.60 -0.21
CA LEU A 77 9.83 10.27 -1.60
C LEU A 77 9.30 11.32 -2.58
N GLN A 78 8.17 11.95 -2.29
CA GLN A 78 7.64 13.06 -3.10
C GLN A 78 8.48 14.33 -2.95
N ASN A 79 9.05 14.57 -1.77
CA ASN A 79 9.86 15.75 -1.48
C ASN A 79 11.32 15.60 -1.90
N GLU A 80 11.78 14.41 -2.32
CA GLU A 80 13.10 14.17 -2.91
C GLU A 80 13.15 14.39 -4.44
N GLN A 81 12.28 15.25 -4.99
CA GLN A 81 12.48 15.74 -6.36
C GLN A 81 13.80 16.55 -6.43
N PRO A 82 14.72 16.23 -7.36
CA PRO A 82 15.92 17.03 -7.55
C PRO A 82 15.54 18.41 -8.09
N LEU A 83 16.14 19.45 -7.51
CA LEU A 83 16.26 20.79 -8.12
C LEU A 83 16.91 20.71 -9.50
#